data_AF-A0A2R6E6S5-F1
#
_entry.id   AF-A0A2R6E6S5-F1
#
_cell.length_a   1.000
_cell.length_b   1.000
_cell.length_c   1.000
_cell.angle_alpha   90.00
_cell.angle_beta   90.00
_cell.angle_gamma   90.00
#
_symmetry.space_group_name_H-M   'P 1'
#
loop_
_entity.id
_entity.type
_entity.pdbx_description
1 polymer ?
#
loop_
_entity_poly.entity_id
_entity_poly.type
_entity_poly.pdbx_seq_one_letter_code
_entity_poly.pdbx_strand_id
1 'polypeptide(L)'
;DVAERIIEYHFLPDIIGNLRAFSRQDVRCLDCGEKYRRMPLTGECRECGGQVNLTVHEGSVSKYIETGLDVAEEFDCRDYTKQRLEILKKRIERIFENDNNKQSGIADFM
;
A
#
# COMPACT_ATOMS: atom_id res chain seq x y z
N ASP A 1 -20.19 -9.66 15.83
CA ASP A 1 -21.07 -8.78 15.03
C ASP A 1 -20.56 -7.34 14.92
N VAL A 2 -20.24 -6.63 16.02
CA VAL A 2 -19.72 -5.25 15.94
C VAL A 2 -18.33 -5.15 15.30
N ALA A 3 -17.36 -5.97 15.73
CA ALA A 3 -16.01 -5.98 15.17
C ALA A 3 -16.00 -6.24 13.66
N GLU A 4 -16.84 -7.18 13.22
CA GLU A 4 -16.96 -7.52 11.81
C GLU A 4 -17.55 -6.39 10.98
N ARG A 5 -18.56 -5.68 11.50
CA ARG A 5 -19.08 -4.47 10.85
C ARG A 5 -18.03 -3.37 10.77
N ILE A 6 -17.18 -3.22 11.79
CA ILE A 6 -16.08 -2.25 11.74
C ILE A 6 -15.10 -2.61 10.63
N ILE A 7 -14.72 -3.89 10.53
CA ILE A 7 -13.83 -4.36 9.48
C ILE A 7 -14.46 -4.15 8.09
N GLU A 8 -15.71 -4.57 7.90
CA GLU A 8 -16.37 -4.55 6.59
C GLU A 8 -16.71 -3.15 6.09
N TYR A 9 -17.13 -2.25 6.98
CA TYR A 9 -17.62 -0.92 6.59
C TYR A 9 -16.62 0.21 6.82
N HIS A 10 -15.57 -0.01 7.63
CA HIS A 10 -14.55 1.02 7.87
C HIS A 10 -13.16 0.58 7.39
N PHE A 11 -12.61 -0.52 7.91
CA PHE A 11 -11.22 -0.87 7.61
C PHE A 11 -11.02 -1.32 6.15
N LEU A 12 -11.83 -2.25 5.66
CA LEU A 12 -11.69 -2.75 4.28
C LEU A 12 -11.88 -1.64 3.23
N PRO A 13 -12.91 -0.78 3.32
CA PRO A 13 -13.05 0.35 2.40
C PRO A 13 -11.88 1.32 2.45
N ASP A 14 -11.36 1.63 3.64
CA ASP A 14 -10.24 2.57 3.79
C ASP A 14 -8.94 2.01 3.21
N ILE A 15 -8.59 0.76 3.54
CA ILE A 15 -7.40 0.09 3.00
C ILE A 15 -7.46 0.00 1.47
N ILE A 16 -8.61 -0.42 0.93
CA ILE A 16 -8.81 -0.52 -0.52
C ILE A 16 -8.76 0.87 -1.18
N GLY A 17 -9.33 1.89 -0.53
CA GLY A 17 -9.32 3.27 -0.98
C GLY A 17 -7.90 3.83 -1.05
N ASN A 18 -7.14 3.68 0.03
CA ASN A 18 -5.75 4.13 0.13
C ASN A 18 -4.86 3.40 -0.89
N LEU A 19 -5.03 2.09 -1.05
CA LEU A 19 -4.30 1.33 -2.05
C LEU A 19 -4.61 1.80 -3.48
N ARG A 20 -5.90 2.04 -3.80
CA ARG A 20 -6.31 2.57 -5.11
C ARG A 20 -5.76 3.98 -5.35
N ALA A 21 -5.76 4.83 -4.33
CA ALA A 21 -5.19 6.17 -4.40
C ALA A 21 -3.68 6.10 -4.65
N PHE A 22 -2.96 5.25 -3.90
CA PHE A 22 -1.53 5.02 -4.08
C PHE A 22 -1.18 4.58 -5.51
N SER A 23 -1.90 3.61 -6.08
CA SER A 23 -1.61 3.11 -7.44
C SER A 23 -1.96 4.09 -8.56
N ARG A 24 -2.78 5.13 -8.29
CA ARG A 24 -3.26 6.09 -9.29
C ARG A 24 -2.78 7.52 -9.04
N GLN A 25 -1.95 7.71 -8.03
CA GLN A 25 -1.54 9.03 -7.60
C GLN A 25 -0.75 9.79 -8.68
N ASP A 26 -0.93 11.10 -8.69
CA ASP A 26 0.05 12.00 -9.31
C ASP A 26 1.22 12.20 -8.36
N VAL A 27 2.38 12.53 -8.91
CA VAL A 27 3.57 12.93 -8.15
C VAL A 27 3.76 14.43 -8.21
N ARG A 28 4.43 14.99 -7.20
CA ARG A 28 4.60 16.45 -7.07
C ARG A 28 6.05 16.81 -6.76
N CYS A 29 6.54 17.89 -7.37
CA CYS A 29 7.79 18.51 -6.95
C CYS A 29 7.63 19.17 -5.58
N LEU A 30 8.56 18.93 -4.66
CA LEU A 30 8.52 19.54 -3.33
C LEU A 30 8.85 21.05 -3.34
N ASP A 31 9.66 21.49 -4.31
CA ASP A 31 10.18 22.86 -4.35
C ASP A 31 9.23 23.82 -5.08
N CYS A 32 8.82 23.48 -6.31
CA CYS A 32 7.95 24.36 -7.12
C CYS A 32 6.48 23.92 -7.15
N GLY A 33 6.18 22.70 -6.69
CA GLY A 33 4.81 22.19 -6.63
C GLY A 33 4.23 21.65 -7.94
N GLU A 34 5.00 21.61 -9.03
CA GLU A 34 4.60 21.05 -10.32
C GLU A 34 4.13 19.59 -10.17
N LYS A 35 3.10 19.20 -10.94
CA LYS A 35 2.46 17.89 -10.82
C LYS A 35 2.63 17.07 -12.09
N TYR A 36 3.03 15.81 -11.90
CA TYR A 36 3.16 14.87 -13.02
C TYR A 36 2.26 13.66 -12.81
N ARG A 37 1.59 13.23 -13.87
CA ARG A 37 0.83 11.96 -13.85
C ARG A 37 1.71 10.72 -13.69
N ARG A 38 3.00 10.83 -14.02
CA ARG A 38 4.01 9.77 -13.90
C ARG A 38 5.33 10.39 -13.49
N MET A 39 6.10 9.67 -12.68
CA MET A 39 7.45 10.08 -12.28
C MET A 39 8.33 10.35 -13.52
N PRO A 40 9.00 11.51 -13.62
CA PRO A 40 10.05 11.70 -14.61
C PRO A 40 11.13 10.62 -14.46
N LEU A 41 11.62 10.07 -15.57
CA LEU A 41 12.69 9.06 -15.54
C LEU A 41 14.00 9.59 -14.93
N THR A 42 14.21 10.91 -14.97
CA THR A 42 15.32 11.60 -14.32
C THR A 42 15.20 11.64 -12.80
N GLY A 43 14.01 11.40 -12.23
CA GLY A 43 13.71 11.61 -10.80
C GLY A 43 13.57 13.09 -10.40
N GLU A 44 14.00 14.01 -11.26
CA GLU A 44 14.02 15.45 -11.03
C GLU A 44 12.86 16.17 -11.74
N CYS A 45 12.43 17.29 -11.16
CA CYS A 45 11.42 18.17 -11.71
C CYS A 45 11.96 18.85 -12.98
N ARG A 46 11.18 18.80 -14.06
CA ARG A 46 11.54 19.38 -15.36
C ARG A 46 11.56 20.91 -15.38
N GLU A 47 10.93 21.54 -14.39
CA GLU A 47 10.80 23.00 -14.33
C GLU A 47 11.86 23.67 -13.44
N CYS A 48 12.25 23.03 -12.33
CA CYS A 48 13.15 23.64 -11.34
C CYS A 48 14.35 22.77 -10.92
N GLY A 49 14.46 21.53 -11.42
CA GLY A 49 15.49 20.58 -10.98
C GLY A 49 15.26 19.99 -9.59
N GLY A 50 14.18 20.38 -8.91
CA GLY A 50 13.82 19.92 -7.57
C GLY A 50 13.38 18.46 -7.50
N GLN A 51 13.30 17.91 -6.29
CA GLN A 51 12.91 16.51 -6.09
C GLN A 51 11.41 16.30 -6.32
N VAL A 52 11.06 15.29 -7.14
CA VAL A 52 9.67 14.84 -7.32
C VAL A 52 9.38 13.70 -6.34
N ASN A 53 8.25 13.78 -5.65
CA ASN A 53 7.85 12.80 -4.63
C ASN A 53 6.42 12.31 -4.83
N LEU A 54 6.16 11.13 -4.26
CA LEU A 54 4.81 10.56 -4.13
C LEU A 54 3.94 11.47 -3.24
N THR A 55 2.64 11.53 -3.54
CA THR A 55 1.66 12.30 -2.75
C THR A 55 0.91 11.43 -1.74
N VAL A 56 0.86 10.13 -1.99
CA VAL A 56 0.36 9.07 -1.11
C VAL A 56 1.51 8.12 -0.85
N HIS A 57 1.85 7.95 0.43
CA HIS A 57 2.96 7.09 0.85
C HIS A 57 2.45 5.71 1.27
N GLU A 58 3.35 4.72 1.22
CA GLU A 58 3.10 3.34 1.66
C GLU A 58 2.50 3.28 3.08
N GLY A 59 3.05 4.05 4.01
CA GLY A 59 2.58 4.05 5.41
C GLY A 59 1.10 4.39 5.55
N SER A 60 0.53 5.20 4.65
CA SER A 60 -0.91 5.50 4.64
C SER A 60 -1.76 4.31 4.20
N VAL A 61 -1.19 3.37 3.43
CA VAL A 61 -1.86 2.16 2.95
C VAL A 61 -1.74 1.03 3.98
N SER A 62 -0.56 0.85 4.57
CA SER A 62 -0.25 -0.29 5.45
C SER A 62 -0.77 -0.13 6.88
N LYS A 63 -1.07 1.09 7.35
CA LYS A 63 -1.41 1.36 8.77
C LYS A 63 -2.57 0.53 9.32
N TYR A 64 -3.62 0.28 8.53
CA TYR A 64 -4.86 -0.34 9.02
C TYR A 64 -4.95 -1.85 8.78
N ILE A 65 -4.06 -2.44 7.98
CA ILE A 65 -4.14 -3.88 7.67
C ILE A 65 -3.79 -4.74 8.89
N GLU A 66 -2.77 -4.34 9.65
CA GLU A 66 -2.36 -5.04 10.87
C GLU A 66 -3.43 -4.93 11.94
N THR A 67 -3.90 -3.72 12.25
CA THR A 67 -5.00 -3.50 13.19
C THR A 67 -6.27 -4.26 12.80
N GLY A 68 -6.58 -4.33 11.50
CA GLY A 68 -7.73 -5.09 11.01
C GLY A 68 -7.60 -6.59 11.24
N LEU A 69 -6.39 -7.15 11.06
CA LEU A 69 -6.11 -8.56 11.33
C LEU A 69 -6.18 -8.87 12.83
N ASP A 70 -5.55 -8.03 13.66
CA ASP A 70 -5.56 -8.20 15.13
C ASP A 70 -7.00 -8.22 15.67
N VAL A 71 -7.84 -7.28 15.23
CA VAL A 71 -9.27 -7.22 15.62
C VAL A 71 -10.04 -8.45 15.09
N ALA A 72 -9.71 -8.93 13.88
CA ALA A 72 -10.38 -10.10 13.33
C ALA A 72 -10.04 -11.39 14.10
N GLU A 73 -8.80 -11.51 14.59
CA GLU A 73 -8.34 -12.62 15.42
C GLU A 73 -8.90 -12.54 16.84
N GLU A 74 -8.75 -11.39 17.51
CA GLU A 74 -9.16 -11.18 18.91
C GLU A 74 -10.66 -11.44 19.13
N PHE A 75 -11.50 -11.00 18.17
CA PHE A 75 -12.95 -11.12 18.27
C PHE A 75 -13.54 -12.32 17.52
N ASP A 76 -12.68 -13.25 17.09
CA ASP A 76 -13.04 -14.45 16.33
C ASP A 76 -14.05 -14.18 15.19
N CYS A 77 -13.71 -13.21 14.33
CA CYS A 77 -14.53 -12.88 13.15
C CYS A 77 -14.63 -14.07 12.18
N ARG A 78 -15.61 -14.05 11.28
CA ARG A 78 -15.79 -15.12 10.29
C ARG A 78 -14.53 -15.32 9.45
N ASP A 79 -14.27 -16.57 9.07
CA ASP A 79 -13.11 -16.93 8.25
C ASP A 79 -13.03 -16.12 6.96
N TYR A 80 -14.18 -15.83 6.33
CA TYR A 80 -14.23 -14.99 5.14
C TYR A 80 -13.65 -13.58 5.39
N THR A 81 -13.94 -12.98 6.54
CA THR A 81 -13.44 -11.66 6.93
C THR A 81 -11.93 -11.70 7.16
N LYS A 82 -11.43 -12.72 7.87
CA LYS A 82 -9.99 -12.95 8.08
C LYS A 82 -9.25 -13.15 6.75
N GLN A 83 -9.77 -14.03 5.88
CA GLN A 83 -9.19 -14.29 4.55
C GLN A 83 -9.16 -13.05 3.66
N ARG A 84 -10.19 -12.19 3.70
CA ARG A 84 -10.20 -10.93 2.93
C ARG A 84 -9.07 -10.00 3.35
N LEU A 85 -8.83 -9.88 4.66
CA LEU A 85 -7.73 -9.09 5.19
C LEU A 85 -6.38 -9.71 4.80
N GLU A 86 -6.20 -11.03 4.93
CA GLU A 86 -4.97 -11.70 4.51
C GLU A 86 -4.65 -11.51 3.01
N ILE A 87 -5.65 -11.62 2.14
CA ILE A 87 -5.47 -11.39 0.70
C ILE A 87 -5.04 -9.95 0.43
N LEU A 88 -5.63 -8.97 1.13
CA LEU A 88 -5.23 -7.58 1.01
C LEU A 88 -3.81 -7.34 1.53
N LYS A 89 -3.44 -7.95 2.67
CA LYS A 89 -2.08 -7.90 3.20
C LYS A 89 -1.07 -8.43 2.19
N LYS A 90 -1.28 -9.63 1.66
CA LYS A 90 -0.41 -10.23 0.63
C LYS A 90 -0.30 -9.35 -0.62
N ARG A 91 -1.38 -8.66 -0.99
CA ARG A 91 -1.36 -7.73 -2.14
C ARG A 91 -0.53 -6.49 -1.85
N ILE A 92 -0.67 -5.90 -0.66
CA ILE A 92 0.12 -4.75 -0.22
C ILE A 92 1.60 -5.13 -0.20
N GLU A 93 1.94 -6.23 0.47
CA GLU A 93 3.32 -6.73 0.56
C GLU A 93 3.95 -6.90 -0.83
N ARG A 94 3.25 -7.51 -1.79
CA ARG A 94 3.75 -7.67 -3.17
C ARG A 94 3.95 -6.36 -3.93
N ILE A 95 3.18 -5.32 -3.63
CA ILE A 95 3.31 -4.02 -4.31
C ILE A 95 4.54 -3.27 -3.80
N PHE A 96 4.88 -3.47 -2.53
CA PHE A 96 5.99 -2.80 -1.85
C PHE A 96 7.24 -3.69 -1.69
N GLU A 97 7.17 -4.95 -2.14
CA GLU A 97 8.31 -5.86 -2.13
C GLU A 97 9.42 -5.32 -3.06
N ASN A 98 10.64 -5.29 -2.54
CA ASN A 98 11.77 -4.68 -3.22
C ASN A 98 12.44 -5.72 -4.14
N ASP A 99 12.17 -5.66 -5.44
CA ASP A 99 12.72 -6.59 -6.45
C ASP A 99 14.25 -6.56 -6.57
N ASN A 100 14.92 -5.57 -5.97
CA ASN A 100 16.37 -5.43 -6.02
C ASN A 100 17.14 -6.32 -5.03
N ASN A 101 16.48 -7.16 -4.22
CA ASN A 101 17.17 -7.80 -3.09
C ASN A 101 16.79 -9.25 -2.76
N LYS A 102 16.82 -10.16 -3.73
CA LYS A 102 17.03 -11.59 -3.43
C LYS A 102 18.00 -12.18 -4.45
N GLN A 103 19.28 -12.31 -4.08
CA GLN A 103 20.17 -13.24 -4.76
C GLN A 103 19.64 -14.65 -4.48
N SER A 104 18.77 -15.15 -5.36
CA SER A 104 18.30 -16.52 -5.26
C SER A 104 19.44 -17.47 -5.60
N GLY A 105 19.75 -18.39 -4.69
CA GLY A 105 20.70 -19.46 -4.93
C GLY A 105 20.09 -20.49 -5.87
N ILE A 106 20.92 -21.25 -6.59
CA ILE A 106 20.44 -22.33 -7.47
C ILE A 106 19.69 -23.42 -6.68
N ALA A 107 19.93 -23.50 -5.37
CA ALA A 107 19.24 -24.37 -4.42
C ALA A 107 17.81 -23.92 -4.09
N ASP A 108 17.43 -22.66 -4.33
CA ASP A 108 16.05 -22.20 -4.14
C ASP A 108 15.10 -22.75 -5.22
N PHE A 109 15.66 -23.44 -6.21
CA PHE A 109 14.96 -24.00 -7.38
C PHE A 109 15.09 -25.52 -7.52
N MET A 110 15.80 -26.21 -6.61
CA MET A 110 15.97 -27.68 -6.58
C MET A 110 15.29 -28.28 -5.35
#